data_AF-A0A0M2LNP2-F1
#
_entry.id   AF-A0A0M2LNP2-F1
#
_cell.length_a   1.000
_cell.length_b   1.000
_cell.length_c   1.000
_cell.angle_alpha   90.00
_cell.angle_beta   90.00
_cell.angle_gamma   90.00
#
_symmetry.space_group_name_H-M   'P 1'
#
loop_
_entity.id
_entity.type
_entity.pdbx_description
1 polymer ?
#
loop_
_entity_poly.entity_id
_entity_poly.type
_entity_poly.pdbx_seq_one_letter_code
_entity_poly.pdbx_strand_id
1 'polypeptide(L)'
;MAKKTKAPVVVAELGRPETPSETAARKARDSRLYRQRKTVNNLVFSLIVSVAVVFGIYLMVPHGTGGDFADRSVDVAQLASEASPTAGQPLVAPKLPDGWNAKQAELRSSKTGGITYWYIGYTTPDKQYAAVVQAFTADGSPVNETWIAEQLENTSATGTQSIGGVDWTAYVHPDRSPDKSNLRTGYQTVIDASTFLVYGTAPTKTIEQLADAVAMQAAQNGAAK
;
A
#
# COMPACT_ATOMS: atom_id res chain seq x y z
N MET A 1 -43.58 36.53 57.54
CA MET A 1 -42.58 35.63 58.16
C MET A 1 -41.19 36.15 57.82
N ALA A 2 -40.40 36.57 58.81
CA ALA A 2 -39.05 37.12 58.58
C ALA A 2 -38.08 36.00 58.17
N LYS A 3 -37.36 36.22 57.06
CA LYS A 3 -36.38 35.25 56.52
C LYS A 3 -35.24 35.12 57.53
N LYS A 4 -35.13 33.96 58.18
CA LYS A 4 -34.09 33.66 59.18
C LYS A 4 -32.71 33.78 58.52
N THR A 5 -31.97 34.84 58.85
CA THR A 5 -30.63 35.09 58.30
C THR A 5 -29.70 34.00 58.81
N LYS A 6 -29.22 33.15 57.91
CA LYS A 6 -28.29 32.06 58.24
C LYS A 6 -26.98 32.67 58.73
N ALA A 7 -26.47 32.23 59.89
CA ALA A 7 -25.22 32.73 60.44
C ALA A 7 -24.06 32.49 59.44
N PRO A 8 -23.13 33.45 59.29
CA PRO A 8 -22.03 33.33 58.35
C PRO A 8 -21.11 32.16 58.73
N VAL A 9 -20.69 31.40 57.70
CA VAL A 9 -19.87 30.20 57.87
C VAL A 9 -18.48 30.61 58.37
N VAL A 10 -18.01 29.94 59.43
CA VAL A 10 -16.64 30.12 59.95
C VAL A 10 -15.66 29.52 58.95
N VAL A 11 -14.71 30.32 58.48
CA VAL A 11 -13.69 29.87 57.54
C VAL A 11 -12.54 29.25 58.32
N ALA A 12 -12.13 28.05 57.91
CA ALA A 12 -11.12 27.25 58.62
C ALA A 12 -9.77 27.97 58.82
N GLU A 13 -9.40 28.86 57.90
CA GLU A 13 -8.16 29.65 57.97
C GLU A 13 -8.25 30.90 58.86
N LEU A 14 -9.45 31.43 59.09
CA LEU A 14 -9.65 32.63 59.92
C LEU A 14 -10.10 32.31 61.35
N GLY A 15 -10.67 31.13 61.60
CA GLY A 15 -11.23 30.74 62.91
C GLY A 15 -12.44 31.59 63.35
N ARG A 16 -12.89 32.51 62.50
CA ARG A 16 -14.05 33.39 62.69
C ARG A 16 -14.85 33.50 61.39
N PRO A 17 -16.12 33.94 61.43
CA PRO A 17 -16.83 34.30 60.22
C PRO A 17 -16.11 35.46 59.53
N GLU A 18 -16.03 35.39 58.20
CA GLU A 18 -15.47 36.49 57.41
C GLU A 18 -16.27 37.78 57.64
N THR A 19 -15.54 38.89 57.71
CA THR A 19 -16.14 40.22 57.64
C THR A 19 -16.71 40.49 56.25
N PRO A 20 -17.70 41.39 56.10
CA PRO A 20 -18.28 41.70 54.80
C PRO A 20 -17.25 42.15 53.74
N SER A 21 -16.19 42.84 54.15
CA SER A 21 -15.10 43.28 53.29
C SER A 21 -14.22 42.11 52.82
N GLU A 22 -13.90 41.16 53.69
CA GLU A 22 -13.12 39.95 53.35
C GLU A 22 -13.90 39.07 52.35
N THR A 23 -15.21 38.89 52.55
CA THR A 23 -16.05 38.15 51.59
C THR A 23 -16.13 38.84 50.23
N ALA A 24 -16.21 40.18 50.21
CA ALA A 24 -16.21 40.95 48.96
C ALA A 24 -14.87 40.79 48.21
N ALA A 25 -13.75 40.86 48.92
CA ALA A 25 -12.41 40.67 48.36
C ALA A 25 -12.21 39.26 47.79
N ARG A 26 -12.65 38.22 48.52
CA ARG A 26 -12.60 36.83 48.05
C ARG A 26 -13.43 36.66 46.78
N LYS A 27 -14.69 37.10 46.78
CA LYS A 27 -15.56 37.02 45.60
C LYS A 27 -15.00 37.78 44.40
N ALA A 28 -14.38 38.94 44.62
CA ALA A 28 -13.72 39.71 43.55
C ALA A 28 -12.50 38.96 42.98
N ARG A 29 -11.66 38.37 43.85
CA ARG A 29 -10.53 37.53 43.46
C ARG A 29 -11.01 36.31 42.68
N ASP A 30 -12.00 35.58 43.19
CA ASP A 30 -12.55 34.38 42.55
C ASP A 30 -13.18 34.71 41.20
N SER A 31 -13.94 35.81 41.11
CA SER A 31 -14.49 36.30 39.83
C SER A 31 -13.38 36.66 38.84
N ARG A 32 -12.28 37.28 39.29
CA ARG A 32 -11.14 37.63 38.43
C ARG A 32 -10.43 36.38 37.93
N LEU A 33 -10.15 35.43 38.83
CA LEU A 33 -9.53 34.14 38.49
C LEU A 33 -10.44 33.30 37.58
N TYR A 34 -11.75 33.27 37.82
CA TYR A 34 -12.71 32.58 36.96
C TYR A 34 -12.74 33.15 35.54
N ARG A 35 -12.68 34.47 35.38
CA ARG A 35 -12.57 35.12 34.05
C ARG A 35 -11.22 34.85 33.39
N GLN A 36 -10.13 34.84 34.14
CA GLN A 36 -8.78 34.53 33.62
C GLN A 36 -8.62 33.05 33.24
N ARG A 37 -9.28 32.14 33.96
CA ARG A 37 -9.29 30.69 33.69
C ARG A 37 -10.24 30.28 32.58
N LYS A 38 -11.05 31.18 32.02
CA LYS A 38 -11.79 30.93 30.76
C LYS A 38 -10.81 30.93 29.58
N THR A 39 -10.06 29.85 29.49
CA THR A 39 -9.15 29.48 28.41
C THR A 39 -9.87 29.00 27.16
N VAL A 40 -11.20 29.19 27.07
CA VAL A 40 -11.99 28.83 25.89
C VAL A 40 -11.41 29.48 24.64
N ASN A 41 -10.97 30.74 24.74
CA ASN A 41 -10.29 31.38 23.61
C ASN A 41 -8.99 30.66 23.24
N ASN A 42 -8.16 30.31 24.22
CA ASN A 42 -6.92 29.56 23.96
C ASN A 42 -7.20 28.16 23.40
N LEU A 43 -8.28 27.49 23.85
CA LEU A 43 -8.74 26.20 23.33
C LEU A 43 -9.20 26.32 21.88
N VAL A 44 -9.96 27.37 21.56
CA VAL A 44 -10.41 27.66 20.18
C VAL A 44 -9.23 28.00 19.29
N PHE A 45 -8.30 28.84 19.75
CA PHE A 45 -7.08 29.16 19.00
C PHE A 45 -6.20 27.93 18.80
N SER A 46 -6.00 27.09 19.82
CA SER A 46 -5.23 25.85 19.68
C SER A 46 -5.89 24.90 18.69
N LEU A 47 -7.23 24.80 18.71
CA LEU A 47 -7.97 23.97 17.76
C LEU A 47 -7.81 24.48 16.32
N ILE A 48 -7.93 25.80 16.10
CA ILE A 48 -7.72 26.41 14.79
C ILE A 48 -6.31 26.14 14.28
N VAL A 49 -5.30 26.32 15.13
CA VAL A 49 -3.90 26.05 14.77
C VAL A 49 -3.72 24.58 14.41
N SER A 50 -4.26 23.64 15.21
CA SER A 50 -4.19 22.21 14.91
C SER A 50 -4.86 21.86 13.58
N VAL A 51 -6.06 22.40 13.31
CA VAL A 51 -6.76 22.18 12.03
C VAL A 51 -6.00 22.79 10.86
N ALA A 52 -5.42 23.98 11.02
CA ALA A 52 -4.62 24.62 9.98
C ALA A 52 -3.36 23.80 9.64
N VAL A 53 -2.70 23.22 10.66
CA VAL A 53 -1.56 22.32 10.45
C VAL A 53 -1.99 21.06 9.71
N VAL A 54 -3.08 20.40 10.14
CA VAL A 54 -3.61 19.21 9.46
C VAL A 54 -4.00 19.52 8.01
N PHE A 55 -4.63 20.68 7.78
CA PHE A 55 -5.00 21.13 6.44
C PHE A 55 -3.78 21.40 5.56
N GLY A 56 -2.73 22.02 6.11
CA GLY A 56 -1.46 22.21 5.42
C GLY A 56 -0.81 20.88 5.03
N ILE A 57 -0.78 19.91 5.95
CA ILE A 57 -0.29 18.55 5.66
C ILE A 57 -1.14 17.89 4.57
N TYR A 58 -2.47 18.00 4.65
CA TYR A 58 -3.38 17.45 3.66
C TYR A 58 -3.11 18.01 2.25
N LEU A 59 -2.87 19.32 2.12
CA LEU A 59 -2.51 19.91 0.83
C LEU A 59 -1.12 19.53 0.34
N MET A 60 -0.17 19.30 1.26
CA MET A 60 1.21 18.92 0.93
C MET A 60 1.31 17.48 0.43
N VAL A 61 0.47 16.57 0.95
CA VAL A 61 0.45 15.17 0.53
C VAL A 61 -0.24 15.08 -0.83
N PRO A 62 0.42 14.56 -1.89
CA PRO A 62 -0.24 14.29 -3.15
C PRO A 62 -1.26 13.18 -2.95
N HIS A 63 -2.53 13.55 -2.94
CA HIS A 63 -3.64 12.61 -2.98
C HIS A 63 -3.79 12.22 -4.45
N GLY A 64 -3.51 10.96 -4.79
CA GLY A 64 -3.59 10.42 -6.17
C GLY A 64 -5.00 10.38 -6.77
N THR A 65 -5.87 11.30 -6.35
CA THR A 65 -7.30 11.38 -6.67
C THR A 65 -7.61 12.43 -7.73
N GLY A 66 -6.60 13.10 -8.31
CA GLY A 66 -6.80 14.11 -9.38
C GLY A 66 -5.72 14.04 -10.47
N GLY A 67 -6.15 14.09 -11.74
CA GLY A 67 -5.30 14.01 -12.95
C GLY A 67 -5.16 12.60 -13.54
N ASP A 68 -4.32 12.45 -14.56
CA ASP A 68 -4.12 11.19 -15.31
C ASP A 68 -3.32 10.13 -14.53
N PHE A 69 -3.17 10.24 -13.20
CA PHE A 69 -2.39 9.28 -12.38
C PHE A 69 -2.94 7.85 -12.47
N ALA A 70 -4.26 7.71 -12.58
CA ALA A 70 -4.91 6.42 -12.81
C ALA A 70 -4.51 5.80 -14.16
N ASP A 71 -4.17 6.64 -15.14
CA ASP A 71 -3.83 6.24 -16.52
C ASP A 71 -2.32 6.31 -16.79
N ARG A 72 -1.51 6.73 -15.81
CA ARG A 72 -0.05 6.68 -15.93
C ARG A 72 0.39 5.22 -16.04
N SER A 73 1.18 4.96 -17.06
CA SER A 73 1.87 3.70 -17.29
C SER A 73 3.36 3.99 -17.49
N VAL A 74 4.23 3.15 -16.92
CA VAL A 74 5.66 3.16 -17.25
C VAL A 74 5.90 2.45 -18.58
N ASP A 75 6.98 2.80 -19.27
CA ASP A 75 7.43 2.08 -20.46
C ASP A 75 8.23 0.83 -20.04
N VAL A 76 7.55 -0.31 -20.02
CA VAL A 76 8.15 -1.59 -19.63
C VAL A 76 9.22 -2.04 -20.61
N ALA A 77 9.07 -1.75 -21.91
CA ALA A 77 10.03 -2.17 -22.93
C ALA A 77 11.33 -1.40 -22.80
N GLN A 78 11.24 -0.09 -22.56
CA GLN A 78 12.41 0.74 -22.27
C GLN A 78 13.11 0.26 -20.99
N LEU A 79 12.37 0.11 -19.88
CA LEU A 79 12.96 -0.28 -18.60
C LEU A 79 13.57 -1.70 -18.63
N ALA A 80 12.92 -2.63 -19.34
CA ALA A 80 13.46 -3.98 -19.54
C ALA A 80 14.78 -3.92 -20.34
N SER A 81 14.84 -3.10 -21.39
CA SER A 81 16.07 -2.91 -22.18
C SER A 81 17.20 -2.30 -21.35
N GLU A 82 16.88 -1.33 -20.49
CA GLU A 82 17.86 -0.68 -19.60
C GLU A 82 18.38 -1.62 -18.50
N ALA A 83 17.51 -2.49 -17.97
CA ALA A 83 17.86 -3.43 -16.91
C ALA A 83 18.47 -4.76 -17.40
N SER A 84 18.26 -5.14 -18.65
CA SER A 84 18.76 -6.42 -19.22
C SER A 84 20.29 -6.60 -19.09
N PRO A 85 21.14 -5.59 -19.33
CA PRO A 85 22.59 -5.71 -19.12
C PRO A 85 22.95 -6.05 -17.67
N THR A 86 22.28 -5.41 -16.70
CA THR A 86 22.49 -5.70 -15.27
C THR A 86 21.95 -7.07 -14.88
N ALA A 87 20.83 -7.49 -15.47
CA ALA A 87 20.26 -8.83 -15.30
C ALA A 87 21.13 -9.93 -15.92
N GLY A 88 22.00 -9.60 -16.88
CA GLY A 88 22.81 -10.58 -17.63
C GLY A 88 21.98 -11.41 -18.62
N GLN A 89 20.73 -11.05 -18.87
CA GLN A 89 19.84 -11.73 -19.80
C GLN A 89 18.68 -10.83 -20.25
N PRO A 90 18.02 -11.15 -21.39
CA PRO A 90 16.83 -10.43 -21.83
C PRO A 90 15.69 -10.52 -20.81
N LEU A 91 15.14 -9.37 -20.46
CA LEU A 91 13.96 -9.27 -19.60
C LEU A 91 12.68 -9.17 -20.43
N VAL A 92 11.61 -9.82 -19.97
CA VAL A 92 10.31 -9.73 -20.65
C VAL A 92 9.67 -8.35 -20.47
N ALA A 93 9.04 -7.87 -21.53
CA ALA A 93 8.21 -6.66 -21.59
C ALA A 93 6.99 -6.96 -22.48
N PRO A 94 5.99 -7.70 -21.97
CA PRO A 94 4.94 -8.28 -22.78
C PRO A 94 4.09 -7.18 -23.42
N LYS A 95 3.76 -7.36 -24.71
CA LYS A 95 2.85 -6.47 -25.43
C LYS A 95 1.42 -6.84 -25.06
N LEU A 96 0.70 -5.91 -24.44
CA LEU A 96 -0.67 -6.11 -23.97
C LEU A 96 -1.63 -5.18 -24.75
N PRO A 97 -2.92 -5.55 -24.86
CA PRO A 97 -3.92 -4.67 -25.45
C PRO A 97 -4.11 -3.37 -24.66
N ASP A 98 -4.85 -2.44 -25.26
CA ASP A 98 -5.24 -1.19 -24.60
C ASP A 98 -5.97 -1.43 -23.27
N GLY A 99 -5.79 -0.50 -22.33
CA GLY A 99 -6.39 -0.54 -20.99
C GLY A 99 -5.51 -1.20 -19.92
N TRP A 100 -4.44 -1.89 -20.30
CA TRP A 100 -3.42 -2.34 -19.36
C TRP A 100 -2.47 -1.20 -19.02
N ASN A 101 -2.25 -0.97 -17.73
CA ASN A 101 -1.36 0.06 -17.23
C ASN A 101 -0.25 -0.56 -16.38
N ALA A 102 1.00 -0.48 -16.82
CA ALA A 102 2.14 -0.87 -16.01
C ALA A 102 2.40 0.21 -14.96
N LYS A 103 2.18 -0.11 -13.68
CA LYS A 103 2.40 0.83 -12.57
C LYS A 103 3.83 0.86 -12.09
N GLN A 104 4.56 -0.23 -12.31
CA GLN A 104 5.97 -0.37 -11.96
C GLN A 104 6.60 -1.48 -12.79
N ALA A 105 7.87 -1.33 -13.13
CA ALA A 105 8.70 -2.36 -13.75
C ALA A 105 10.13 -2.15 -13.24
N GLU A 106 10.69 -3.12 -12.51
CA GLU A 106 12.01 -2.97 -11.91
C GLU A 106 12.71 -4.30 -11.65
N LEU A 107 14.03 -4.26 -11.68
CA LEU A 107 14.89 -5.37 -11.31
C LEU A 107 15.09 -5.35 -9.80
N ARG A 108 14.79 -6.47 -9.14
CA ARG A 108 14.85 -6.64 -7.69
C ARG A 108 15.75 -7.81 -7.33
N SER A 109 16.25 -7.80 -6.10
CA SER A 109 17.02 -8.91 -5.55
C SER A 109 16.39 -9.39 -4.25
N SER A 110 16.28 -10.71 -4.09
CA SER A 110 15.93 -11.33 -2.83
C SER A 110 17.06 -11.16 -1.83
N LYS A 111 16.71 -10.98 -0.55
CA LYS A 111 17.69 -10.91 0.54
C LYS A 111 18.36 -12.25 0.81
N THR A 112 17.70 -13.34 0.41
CA THR A 112 18.11 -14.72 0.64
C THR A 112 18.10 -15.49 -0.69
N GLY A 113 19.04 -16.43 -0.83
CA GLY A 113 19.05 -17.37 -1.96
C GLY A 113 19.64 -16.85 -3.28
N GLY A 114 20.23 -15.65 -3.32
CA GLY A 114 20.91 -15.15 -4.52
C GLY A 114 20.01 -14.96 -5.75
N ILE A 115 18.69 -14.83 -5.51
CA ILE A 115 17.68 -14.69 -6.56
C ILE A 115 17.57 -13.23 -6.96
N THR A 116 17.74 -12.96 -8.25
CA THR A 116 17.39 -11.70 -8.89
C THR A 116 16.11 -11.92 -9.69
N TYR A 117 15.21 -10.97 -9.67
CA TYR A 117 13.97 -11.08 -10.41
C TYR A 117 13.53 -9.75 -11.00
N TRP A 118 13.09 -9.81 -12.24
CA TRP A 118 12.41 -8.72 -12.91
C TRP A 118 10.93 -8.77 -12.55
N TYR A 119 10.42 -7.68 -11.99
CA TYR A 119 9.03 -7.57 -11.55
C TYR A 119 8.32 -6.50 -12.37
N ILE A 120 7.12 -6.83 -12.85
CA ILE A 120 6.21 -5.86 -13.47
C ILE A 120 4.86 -5.94 -12.75
N GLY A 121 4.35 -4.79 -12.31
CA GLY A 121 3.03 -4.66 -11.70
C GLY A 121 2.08 -3.91 -12.62
N TYR A 122 0.91 -4.50 -12.89
CA TYR A 122 -0.10 -3.96 -13.78
C TYR A 122 -1.40 -3.65 -13.06
N THR A 123 -2.11 -2.64 -13.56
CA THR A 123 -3.55 -2.48 -13.42
C THR A 123 -4.20 -2.96 -14.72
N THR A 124 -5.12 -3.93 -14.63
CA THR A 124 -5.87 -4.47 -15.77
C THR A 124 -6.92 -3.48 -16.27
N PRO A 125 -7.53 -3.70 -17.47
CA PRO A 125 -8.63 -2.86 -17.96
C PRO A 125 -9.80 -2.73 -16.97
N ASP A 126 -10.09 -3.80 -16.23
CA ASP A 126 -11.13 -3.84 -15.19
C ASP A 126 -10.65 -3.32 -13.81
N LYS A 127 -9.52 -2.60 -13.78
CA LYS A 127 -8.92 -2.00 -12.57
C LYS A 127 -8.51 -2.99 -11.49
N GLN A 128 -8.12 -4.20 -11.89
CA GLN A 128 -7.63 -5.22 -10.97
C GLN A 128 -6.11 -5.35 -11.04
N TYR A 129 -5.55 -6.04 -10.06
CA TYR A 129 -4.11 -6.25 -9.98
C TYR A 129 -3.70 -7.47 -10.80
N ALA A 130 -2.59 -7.34 -11.53
CA ALA A 130 -1.87 -8.43 -12.16
C ALA A 130 -0.37 -8.15 -12.11
N ALA A 131 0.46 -9.18 -12.13
CA ALA A 131 1.90 -9.06 -12.08
C ALA A 131 2.60 -10.15 -12.87
N VAL A 132 3.82 -9.82 -13.30
CA VAL A 132 4.77 -10.72 -13.94
C VAL A 132 6.05 -10.71 -13.12
N VAL A 133 6.59 -11.89 -12.88
CA VAL A 133 7.89 -12.10 -12.25
C VAL A 133 8.71 -13.01 -13.14
N GLN A 134 9.90 -12.56 -13.52
CA GLN A 134 10.92 -13.39 -14.17
C GLN A 134 12.11 -13.49 -13.20
N ALA A 135 12.23 -14.63 -12.53
CA ALA A 135 13.24 -14.89 -11.51
C ALA A 135 14.34 -15.82 -12.02
N PHE A 136 15.57 -15.56 -11.58
CA PHE A 136 16.77 -16.27 -11.99
C PHE A 136 17.89 -16.09 -10.95
N THR A 137 18.92 -16.92 -11.04
CA THR A 137 20.13 -16.80 -10.21
C THR A 137 21.34 -16.46 -11.07
N ALA A 138 22.38 -15.91 -10.46
CA ALA A 138 23.60 -15.51 -11.17
C ALA A 138 24.36 -16.70 -11.78
N ASP A 139 24.23 -17.89 -11.18
CA ASP A 139 24.89 -19.13 -11.63
C ASP A 139 24.01 -20.00 -12.53
N GLY A 140 22.78 -19.58 -12.82
CA GLY A 140 21.81 -20.34 -13.61
C GLY A 140 21.22 -21.56 -12.91
N SER A 141 21.44 -21.70 -11.60
CA SER A 141 20.76 -22.72 -10.79
C SER A 141 19.25 -22.47 -10.70
N PRO A 142 18.44 -23.52 -10.48
CA PRO A 142 16.99 -23.35 -10.32
C PRO A 142 16.64 -22.41 -9.16
N VAL A 143 15.63 -21.57 -9.38
CA VAL A 143 15.09 -20.70 -8.34
C VAL A 143 14.50 -21.56 -7.21
N ASN A 144 14.80 -21.19 -5.97
CA ASN A 144 14.38 -21.95 -4.79
C ASN A 144 12.85 -22.03 -4.65
N GLU A 145 12.31 -23.23 -4.42
CA GLU A 145 10.87 -23.46 -4.31
C GLU A 145 10.20 -22.72 -3.14
N THR A 146 10.90 -22.54 -2.01
CA THR A 146 10.36 -21.77 -0.87
C THR A 146 10.12 -20.32 -1.26
N TRP A 147 11.05 -19.70 -2.00
CA TRP A 147 10.87 -18.35 -2.51
C TRP A 147 9.70 -18.25 -3.49
N ILE A 148 9.56 -19.25 -4.39
CA ILE A 148 8.42 -19.32 -5.32
C ILE A 148 7.10 -19.43 -4.55
N ALA A 149 7.03 -20.32 -3.55
CA ALA A 149 5.86 -20.49 -2.71
C ALA A 149 5.51 -19.21 -1.97
N GLU A 150 6.49 -18.46 -1.45
CA GLU A 150 6.28 -17.15 -0.83
C GLU A 150 5.68 -16.12 -1.81
N GLN A 151 6.19 -16.04 -3.05
CA GLN A 151 5.61 -15.17 -4.09
C GLN A 151 4.17 -15.54 -4.42
N LEU A 152 3.84 -16.83 -4.33
CA LEU A 152 2.50 -17.37 -4.53
C LEU A 152 1.73 -17.53 -3.20
N GLU A 153 2.02 -16.68 -2.21
CA GLU A 153 1.32 -16.59 -0.93
C GLU A 153 1.11 -17.95 -0.22
N ASN A 154 2.09 -18.85 -0.35
CA ASN A 154 2.06 -20.23 0.15
C ASN A 154 0.80 -21.02 -0.24
N THR A 155 0.31 -20.77 -1.44
CA THR A 155 -0.92 -21.35 -1.97
C THR A 155 -0.63 -22.66 -2.70
N SER A 156 -1.53 -23.65 -2.56
CA SER A 156 -1.38 -24.92 -3.25
C SER A 156 -1.67 -24.80 -4.76
N ALA A 157 -0.91 -25.54 -5.56
CA ALA A 157 -1.22 -25.74 -6.96
C ALA A 157 -2.58 -26.44 -7.10
N THR A 158 -3.31 -26.07 -8.16
CA THR A 158 -4.65 -26.56 -8.48
C THR A 158 -4.67 -27.45 -9.73
N GLY A 159 -3.61 -27.43 -10.53
CA GLY A 159 -3.48 -28.26 -11.72
C GLY A 159 -2.43 -27.72 -12.67
N THR A 160 -2.54 -28.09 -13.92
CA THR A 160 -1.73 -27.58 -15.03
C THR A 160 -2.62 -26.96 -16.10
N GLN A 161 -2.10 -25.97 -16.82
CA GLN A 161 -2.78 -25.28 -17.91
C GLN A 161 -1.78 -24.98 -19.03
N SER A 162 -2.15 -25.26 -20.28
CA SER A 162 -1.32 -24.94 -21.44
C SER A 162 -1.71 -23.56 -21.98
N ILE A 163 -0.77 -22.62 -22.00
CA ILE A 163 -0.98 -21.22 -22.40
C ILE A 163 0.21 -20.79 -23.26
N GLY A 164 -0.05 -20.24 -24.46
CA GLY A 164 1.00 -19.81 -25.37
C GLY A 164 1.95 -20.93 -25.82
N GLY A 165 1.49 -22.18 -25.80
CA GLY A 165 2.31 -23.36 -26.10
C GLY A 165 3.28 -23.78 -24.98
N VAL A 166 3.14 -23.19 -23.79
CA VAL A 166 3.92 -23.50 -22.59
C VAL A 166 2.99 -24.13 -21.55
N ASP A 167 3.47 -25.15 -20.85
CA ASP A 167 2.75 -25.75 -19.73
C ASP A 167 3.04 -24.99 -18.44
N TRP A 168 1.96 -24.57 -17.77
CA TRP A 168 2.01 -23.81 -16.53
C TRP A 168 1.41 -24.63 -15.39
N THR A 169 2.06 -24.59 -14.23
CA THR A 169 1.42 -24.97 -12.96
C THR A 169 0.43 -23.88 -12.57
N ALA A 170 -0.84 -24.23 -12.42
CA ALA A 170 -1.93 -23.29 -12.16
C ALA A 170 -2.27 -23.21 -10.67
N TYR A 171 -2.54 -21.99 -10.19
CA TYR A 171 -2.92 -21.64 -8.82
C TYR A 171 -4.23 -20.83 -8.86
N VAL A 172 -5.37 -21.50 -8.97
CA VAL A 172 -6.67 -20.87 -9.18
C VAL A 172 -7.54 -20.96 -7.93
N HIS A 173 -7.64 -19.85 -7.20
CA HIS A 173 -8.34 -19.75 -5.91
C HIS A 173 -9.32 -18.56 -5.91
N PRO A 174 -10.43 -18.64 -6.67
CA PRO A 174 -11.33 -17.51 -6.90
C PRO A 174 -12.04 -17.02 -5.63
N ASP A 175 -12.19 -17.89 -4.62
CA ASP A 175 -12.86 -17.60 -3.35
C ASP A 175 -12.01 -16.73 -2.41
N ARG A 176 -10.73 -16.51 -2.73
CA ARG A 176 -9.89 -15.60 -1.95
C ARG A 176 -10.33 -14.16 -2.14
N SER A 177 -10.43 -13.43 -1.02
CA SER A 177 -10.79 -12.02 -1.01
C SER A 177 -9.70 -11.19 -1.70
N PRO A 178 -10.05 -10.37 -2.73
CA PRO A 178 -9.10 -9.51 -3.40
C PRO A 178 -8.53 -8.40 -2.50
N ASP A 179 -9.20 -8.10 -1.37
CA ASP A 179 -8.74 -7.12 -0.38
C ASP A 179 -7.69 -7.70 0.59
N LYS A 180 -7.52 -9.03 0.59
CA LYS A 180 -6.64 -9.76 1.52
C LYS A 180 -5.57 -10.59 0.83
N SER A 181 -5.63 -10.70 -0.50
CA SER A 181 -4.73 -11.54 -1.28
C SER A 181 -4.52 -10.93 -2.66
N ASN A 182 -3.27 -10.93 -3.10
CA ASN A 182 -2.87 -10.56 -4.45
C ASN A 182 -2.92 -11.76 -5.42
N LEU A 183 -3.24 -12.95 -4.92
CA LEU A 183 -3.18 -14.22 -5.65
C LEU A 183 -4.54 -14.96 -5.63
N ARG A 184 -5.44 -14.54 -6.52
CA ARG A 184 -6.67 -15.31 -6.84
C ARG A 184 -6.48 -16.23 -8.03
N THR A 185 -5.63 -15.84 -8.97
CA THR A 185 -5.18 -16.70 -10.07
C THR A 185 -3.69 -16.48 -10.25
N GLY A 186 -2.94 -17.57 -10.41
CA GLY A 186 -1.52 -17.54 -10.69
C GLY A 186 -1.09 -18.69 -11.58
N TYR A 187 0.00 -18.49 -12.29
CA TYR A 187 0.64 -19.47 -13.17
C TYR A 187 2.14 -19.42 -12.91
N GLN A 188 2.75 -20.60 -12.80
CA GLN A 188 4.20 -20.77 -12.70
C GLN A 188 4.68 -21.63 -13.85
N THR A 189 5.79 -21.27 -14.46
CA THR A 189 6.51 -22.14 -15.39
C THR A 189 8.01 -21.84 -15.35
N VAL A 190 8.80 -22.67 -16.02
CA VAL A 190 10.22 -22.45 -16.25
C VAL A 190 10.43 -22.42 -17.76
N ILE A 191 11.01 -21.34 -18.26
CA ILE A 191 11.41 -21.19 -19.66
C ILE A 191 12.90 -20.88 -19.64
N ASP A 192 13.69 -21.71 -20.31
CA ASP A 192 15.14 -21.77 -20.19
C ASP A 192 15.61 -21.91 -18.73
N ALA A 193 16.42 -20.98 -18.23
CA ALA A 193 16.89 -20.93 -16.85
C ALA A 193 16.08 -19.96 -15.96
N SER A 194 15.02 -19.35 -16.49
CA SER A 194 14.21 -18.38 -15.75
C SER A 194 12.89 -19.01 -15.27
N THR A 195 12.55 -18.78 -14.02
CA THR A 195 11.22 -19.09 -13.47
C THR A 195 10.30 -17.91 -13.73
N PHE A 196 9.17 -18.16 -14.38
CA PHE A 196 8.14 -17.18 -14.65
C PHE A 196 6.95 -17.38 -13.74
N LEU A 197 6.51 -16.32 -13.07
CA LEU A 197 5.25 -16.25 -12.33
C LEU A 197 4.37 -15.18 -12.95
N VAL A 198 3.13 -15.52 -13.24
CA VAL A 198 2.11 -14.57 -13.72
C VAL A 198 0.89 -14.71 -12.85
N TYR A 199 0.51 -13.67 -12.13
CA TYR A 199 -0.55 -13.79 -11.13
C TYR A 199 -1.29 -12.49 -10.86
N GLY A 200 -2.45 -12.58 -10.19
CA GLY A 200 -3.21 -11.40 -9.80
C GLY A 200 -4.55 -11.69 -9.16
N THR A 201 -5.35 -10.63 -9.04
CA THR A 201 -6.72 -10.65 -8.53
C THR A 201 -7.79 -10.59 -9.63
N ALA A 202 -7.37 -10.35 -10.87
CA ALA A 202 -8.22 -10.32 -12.05
C ALA A 202 -8.80 -11.70 -12.39
N PRO A 203 -9.89 -11.78 -13.19
CA PRO A 203 -10.43 -13.02 -13.72
C PRO A 203 -9.37 -13.87 -14.37
N THR A 204 -9.56 -15.20 -14.29
CA THR A 204 -8.62 -16.19 -14.82
C THR A 204 -8.22 -15.90 -16.26
N LYS A 205 -9.19 -15.62 -17.14
CA LYS A 205 -8.91 -15.28 -18.56
C LYS A 205 -8.01 -14.05 -18.74
N THR A 206 -8.12 -13.06 -17.86
CA THR A 206 -7.28 -11.85 -17.92
C THR A 206 -5.85 -12.16 -17.52
N ILE A 207 -5.65 -13.02 -16.52
CA ILE A 207 -4.32 -13.50 -16.14
C ILE A 207 -3.75 -14.44 -17.21
N GLU A 208 -4.56 -15.28 -17.84
CA GLU A 208 -4.15 -16.13 -18.98
C GLU A 208 -3.69 -15.30 -20.17
N GLN A 209 -4.36 -14.19 -20.50
CA GLN A 209 -3.92 -13.27 -21.55
C GLN A 209 -2.53 -12.69 -21.27
N LEU A 210 -2.26 -12.33 -20.01
CA LEU A 210 -0.94 -11.87 -19.60
C LEU A 210 0.10 -13.00 -19.68
N ALA A 211 -0.25 -14.21 -19.24
CA ALA A 211 0.63 -15.37 -19.30
C ALA A 211 0.96 -15.78 -20.73
N ASP A 212 -0.01 -15.69 -21.66
CA ASP A 212 0.17 -15.90 -23.08
C ASP A 212 1.17 -14.90 -23.69
N ALA A 213 0.99 -13.61 -23.39
CA ALA A 213 1.90 -12.57 -23.84
C ALA A 213 3.33 -12.75 -23.30
N VAL A 214 3.47 -13.19 -22.04
CA VAL A 214 4.77 -13.52 -21.43
C VAL A 214 5.39 -14.75 -22.10
N ALA A 215 4.63 -15.83 -22.31
CA ALA A 215 5.12 -17.03 -22.98
C ALA A 215 5.63 -16.73 -24.39
N MET A 216 4.84 -16.01 -25.18
CA MET A 216 5.22 -15.61 -26.55
C MET A 216 6.52 -14.82 -26.57
N GLN A 217 6.69 -13.85 -25.68
CA GLN A 217 7.91 -13.05 -25.66
C GLN A 217 9.11 -13.79 -25.07
N ALA A 218 8.91 -14.59 -24.02
CA ALA A 218 9.97 -15.41 -23.45
C ALA A 218 10.54 -16.38 -24.51
N ALA A 219 9.67 -16.99 -25.31
CA ALA A 219 10.08 -17.84 -26.42
C ALA A 219 10.88 -17.05 -27.49
N GLN A 220 10.49 -15.81 -27.80
CA GLN A 220 11.24 -14.93 -28.72
C GLN A 220 12.61 -14.56 -28.16
N ASN A 221 12.71 -14.26 -26.87
CA ASN A 221 13.97 -13.94 -26.19
C ASN A 221 14.93 -15.14 -26.20
N GLY A 222 14.41 -16.37 -26.02
CA GLY A 222 15.19 -17.60 -26.11
C GLY A 222 15.68 -17.88 -27.54
N ALA A 223 14.86 -17.61 -28.55
CA ALA A 223 15.23 -17.79 -29.96
C ALA A 223 16.23 -16.76 -30.49
N ALA A 224 16.43 -15.64 -29.78
CA ALA A 224 17.35 -14.56 -30.17
C ALA A 224 18.76 -14.67 -29.55
N LYS A 225 19.01 -15.69 -28.71
CA LYS A 225 20.34 -16.02 -28.16
C LYS A 225 21.14 -16.90 -29.12
#